data_AF-A0A1I5MIV4-F1
#
_entry.id   AF-A0A1I5MIV4-F1
#
_cell.length_a   1.000
_cell.length_b   1.000
_cell.length_c   1.000
_cell.angle_alpha   90.00
_cell.angle_beta   90.00
_cell.angle_gamma   90.00
#
_symmetry.space_group_name_H-M   'P 1'
#
loop_
_entity.id
_entity.type
_entity.pdbx_description
1 polymer ?
#
loop_
_entity_poly.entity_id
_entity_poly.type
_entity_poly.pdbx_seq_one_letter_code
_entity_poly.pdbx_strand_id
1 'polypeptide(L)' 'MTNELTCEILLLVEAVSDGLLSFDLIEITEVYLSEVDQDLINCHINKITDEGLVHLRRGKVIGLSDAGHDFLS' A
#
# COMPACT_ATOMS: atom_id res chain seq x y z
N MET A 1 -8.76 -14.06 0.90
CA MET A 1 -9.43 -12.75 0.91
C MET A 1 -8.66 -11.69 1.70
N THR A 2 -8.54 -11.70 3.03
CA THR A 2 -7.90 -10.58 3.78
C THR A 2 -6.41 -10.37 3.52
N ASN A 3 -5.67 -11.38 3.06
CA ASN A 3 -4.27 -11.15 2.67
C ASN A 3 -4.14 -10.80 1.18
N GLU A 4 -5.10 -11.13 0.33
CA GLU A 4 -5.02 -10.88 -1.11
C GLU A 4 -5.05 -9.38 -1.42
N LEU A 5 -5.99 -8.64 -0.84
CA LEU A 5 -6.06 -7.19 -1.02
C LEU A 5 -4.84 -6.48 -0.42
N THR A 6 -4.30 -6.97 0.71
CA THR A 6 -3.03 -6.45 1.24
C THR A 6 -1.89 -6.68 0.24
N CYS A 7 -1.77 -7.87 -0.34
CA CYS A 7 -0.77 -8.14 -1.37
C CYS A 7 -0.94 -7.23 -2.59
N GLU A 8 -2.17 -7.03 -3.07
CA GLU A 8 -2.45 -6.15 -4.21
C GLU A 8 -2.03 -4.70 -3.94
N ILE A 9 -2.33 -4.17 -2.75
CA ILE A 9 -1.92 -2.81 -2.35
C ILE A 9 -0.39 -2.72 -2.27
N LEU A 10 0.30 -3.73 -1.73
CA LEU A 10 1.77 -3.72 -1.64
C LEU A 10 2.43 -3.83 -3.02
N LEU A 11 1.89 -4.65 -3.93
CA LEU A 11 2.35 -4.71 -5.32
C LEU A 11 2.15 -3.38 -6.04
N LEU A 12 1.03 -2.69 -5.77
CA LEU A 12 0.80 -1.35 -6.29
C LEU A 12 1.81 -0.34 -5.73
N VAL A 13 2.13 -0.41 -4.44
CA VAL A 13 3.17 0.42 -3.83
C VAL A 13 4.51 0.20 -4.51
N GLU A 14 4.92 -1.04 -4.73
CA GLU A 14 6.16 -1.39 -5.42
C GLU A 14 6.20 -0.78 -6.83
N ALA A 15 5.15 -1.03 -7.62
CA ALA A 15 5.05 -0.56 -9.00
C ALA A 15 5.08 0.98 -9.11
N VAL A 16 4.46 1.68 -8.17
CA VAL A 16 4.39 3.15 -8.16
C VAL A 16 5.68 3.77 -7.61
N SER A 17 6.30 3.16 -6.59
CA SER A 17 7.50 3.69 -5.95
C SER A 17 8.72 3.75 -6.86
N ASP A 18 8.79 2.88 -7.88
CA ASP A 18 9.87 2.91 -8.89
C ASP A 18 9.84 4.19 -9.74
N GLY A 19 8.69 4.87 -9.83
CA GLY A 19 8.52 6.11 -10.60
C GLY A 19 8.37 7.39 -9.77
N LEU A 20 8.08 7.30 -8.46
CA LEU A 20 7.69 8.45 -7.62
C LEU A 20 8.56 8.59 -6.36
N LEU A 21 8.90 9.84 -6.02
CA LEU A 21 9.63 10.15 -4.77
C LEU A 21 8.79 9.94 -3.51
N SER A 22 7.47 10.19 -3.59
CA SER A 22 6.48 9.87 -2.56
C SER A 22 5.06 10.05 -3.10
N PHE A 23 4.09 9.33 -2.54
CA PHE A 23 2.69 9.41 -2.96
C PHE A 23 1.71 9.16 -1.80
N ASP A 24 0.46 9.57 -2.01
CA ASP A 24 -0.63 9.25 -1.10
C ASP A 24 -1.22 7.89 -1.49
N LEU A 25 -1.27 6.96 -0.53
CA LEU A 25 -1.73 5.60 -0.80
C LEU A 25 -3.25 5.53 -1.01
N ILE A 26 -4.00 6.41 -0.36
CA ILE A 26 -5.46 6.49 -0.51
C ILE A 26 -5.78 6.96 -1.94
N GLU A 27 -5.17 8.07 -2.38
CA GLU A 27 -5.42 8.60 -3.73
C GLU A 27 -5.09 7.58 -4.83
N ILE A 28 -4.03 6.79 -4.66
CA ILE A 28 -3.64 5.79 -5.66
C ILE A 28 -4.58 4.58 -5.65
N THR A 29 -5.03 4.13 -4.48
CA THR A 29 -5.98 3.03 -4.41
C THR A 29 -7.37 3.41 -4.95
N GLU A 30 -7.80 4.67 -4.80
CA GLU A 30 -9.03 5.17 -5.44
C GLU A 30 -8.96 5.11 -6.98
N VAL A 31 -7.77 5.25 -7.57
CA VAL A 31 -7.57 5.19 -9.03
C VAL A 31 -7.48 3.75 -9.53
N TYR A 32 -6.68 2.90 -8.86
CA TYR A 32 -6.36 1.55 -9.35
C TYR A 32 -7.28 0.46 -8.81
N LEU A 33 -7.91 0.69 -7.66
CA LEU A 33 -8.82 -0.24 -6.98
C LEU A 33 -10.23 0.36 -6.84
N SER A 34 -10.68 1.15 -7.83
CA SER A 34 -11.93 1.92 -7.79
C SER A 34 -13.21 1.08 -7.62
N GLU A 35 -13.13 -0.22 -7.88
CA GLU A 35 -14.26 -1.16 -7.73
C GLU A 35 -14.32 -1.80 -6.33
N VAL A 36 -13.29 -1.60 -5.51
CA VAL A 36 -13.22 -2.13 -4.15
C VAL A 36 -13.79 -1.10 -3.17
N ASP A 37 -14.48 -1.60 -2.14
CA ASP A 37 -15.04 -0.76 -1.08
C ASP A 37 -13.93 0.05 -0.37
N GLN A 38 -14.13 1.38 -0.27
CA GLN A 38 -13.11 2.28 0.25
C GLN A 38 -12.87 2.09 1.75
N ASP A 39 -13.89 1.73 2.52
CA ASP A 39 -13.73 1.46 3.96
C ASP A 39 -12.89 0.19 4.17
N LEU A 40 -13.08 -0.82 3.32
CA LEU A 40 -12.23 -1.99 3.28
C LEU A 40 -10.77 -1.62 2.93
N ILE A 41 -10.54 -0.85 1.86
CA ILE A 41 -9.19 -0.36 1.50
C ILE A 41 -8.54 0.35 2.69
N ASN A 42 -9.26 1.27 3.34
CA ASN A 42 -8.74 2.02 4.48
C ASN A 42 -8.32 1.09 5.64
N CYS A 43 -9.07 0.02 5.89
CA CYS A 43 -8.69 -0.99 6.88
C CYS A 43 -7.37 -1.68 6.52
N HIS A 44 -7.16 -2.02 5.24
CA HIS A 44 -5.91 -2.63 4.78
C HIS A 44 -4.73 -1.65 4.79
N ILE A 45 -4.94 -0.37 4.45
CA ILE A 45 -3.89 0.67 4.54
C ILE A 45 -3.44 0.87 5.99
N ASN A 46 -4.39 0.93 6.94
CA ASN A 46 -4.08 1.02 8.36
C ASN A 46 -3.26 -0.20 8.81
N LYS A 47 -3.69 -1.41 8.43
CA LYS A 47 -2.95 -2.65 8.72
C LYS A 47 -1.52 -2.61 8.15
N ILE A 48 -1.36 -2.24 6.88
CA ILE A 48 -0.06 -2.12 6.20
C ILE A 48 0.86 -1.13 6.94
N THR A 49 0.30 -0.01 7.39
CA THR A 49 1.03 1.03 8.11
C THR A 49 1.42 0.57 9.52
N ASP A 50 0.48 -0.01 10.26
CA ASP A 50 0.67 -0.47 11.63
C ASP A 50 1.66 -1.65 11.70
N GLU A 51 1.64 -2.53 10.70
CA GLU A 51 2.60 -3.63 10.55
C GLU A 51 3.95 -3.18 9.99
N GLY A 52 4.08 -1.91 9.58
CA GLY A 52 5.34 -1.35 9.08
C GLY A 52 5.78 -1.92 7.72
N LEU A 53 4.83 -2.36 6.88
CA LEU A 53 5.12 -2.98 5.58
C LEU A 53 5.54 -1.96 4.50
N VAL A 54 5.39 -0.66 4.78
CA VAL A 54 5.78 0.45 3.90
C VAL A 54 6.62 1.47 4.63
N HIS A 55 7.47 2.17 3.88
CA HIS A 55 8.17 3.34 4.38
C HIS A 55 7.33 4.61 4.17
N LEU A 56 7.22 5.40 5.24
CA LEU A 56 6.51 6.68 5.23
C LEU A 56 7.47 7.86 5.39
N ARG A 57 7.25 8.91 4.59
CA ARG A 57 7.91 10.21 4.71
C ARG A 57 6.88 11.31 4.72
N ARG A 58 6.74 11.98 5.87
CA ARG A 58 5.74 13.07 6.07
C ARG A 58 4.31 12.62 5.73
N GLY A 59 3.95 11.40 6.13
CA GLY A 59 2.62 10.82 5.90
C GLY A 59 2.39 10.26 4.49
N LYS A 60 3.39 10.34 3.59
CA LYS A 60 3.32 9.77 2.25
C LYS A 60 4.16 8.50 2.15
N VAL A 61 3.69 7.54 1.35
CA VAL A 61 4.45 6.31 1.05
C VAL A 61 5.60 6.65 0.12
N ILE A 62 6.79 6.09 0.41
CA ILE A 62 7.98 6.22 -0.44
C ILE A 62 8.46 4.88 -1.00
N GLY A 63 7.85 3.76 -0.59
CA GLY A 63 8.20 2.42 -1.03
C GLY A 63 7.84 1.36 0.00
N LEU A 64 8.09 0.10 -0.34
CA LEU A 64 8.00 -1.05 0.57
C LEU A 64 9.14 -1.03 1.61
N SER A 65 8.89 -1.62 2.77
CA SER A 65 9.94 -1.99 3.72
C SER A 65 10.42 -3.42 3.45
N ASP A 66 11.51 -3.83 4.11
CA ASP A 66 11.96 -5.23 4.08
C ASP A 66 10.84 -6.20 4.50
N ALA A 67 10.05 -5.84 5.52
CA ALA A 67 8.90 -6.63 5.95
C ALA A 67 7.79 -6.68 4.89
N GLY A 68 7.60 -5.61 4.12
CA GLY A 68 6.69 -5.59 2.98
C GLY A 68 7.12 -6.52 1.85
N HIS A 69 8.42 -6.58 1.56
CA HIS A 69 8.98 -7.53 0.59
C HIS A 69 8.87 -8.98 1.06
N ASP A 70 9.13 -9.24 2.35
CA ASP A 70 8.97 -10.55 2.95
C ASP A 70 7.50 -11.00 2.94
N PHE A 71 6.54 -10.07 3.12
CA PHE A 71 5.11 -10.37 3.06
C PHE A 71 4.66 -10.79 1.66
N LEU A 72 5.31 -10.28 0.61
CA LEU A 72 5.03 -10.61 -0.80
C LEU A 72 5.71 -11.91 -1.27
N SER A 73 6.63 -12.47 -0.48
CA SER A 73 7.43 -13.67 -0.81
C SER A 73 6.73 -14.97 -0.41
#